data_AF-A0A291MXU5-F1
#
_entry.id   AF-A0A291MXU5-F1
#
_cell.length_a   1.000
_cell.length_b   1.000
_cell.length_c   1.000
_cell.angle_alpha   90.00
_cell.angle_beta   90.00
_cell.angle_gamma   90.00
#
_symmetry.space_group_name_H-M   'P 1'
#
loop_
_entity.id
_entity.type
_entity.pdbx_description
1 polymer ?
#
loop_
_entity_poly.entity_id
_entity_poly.type
_entity_poly.pdbx_seq_one_letter_code
_entity_poly.pdbx_strand_id
1 'polypeptide(L)'
;MDVLIDAHCHFIRSTRALAAWGTTLNVAVHYLATLPADEVTVALSAVPSSGLIGDQYHFLGAPASMNQRAAKIIKSAMNATEDRALPELRHVYILALQVLLAAEASSISKVYREIIL
;
A
#
# COMPACT_ATOMS: atom_id res chain seq x y z
N MET A 1 -12.68 -24.13 -6.13
CA MET A 1 -11.77 -23.59 -5.11
C MET A 1 -10.37 -23.98 -5.56
N ASP A 2 -9.49 -23.00 -5.74
CA ASP A 2 -8.15 -23.21 -6.30
C ASP A 2 -7.20 -23.61 -5.17
N VAL A 3 -6.90 -24.90 -5.07
CA VAL A 3 -6.05 -25.49 -4.02
C VAL A 3 -4.69 -24.78 -3.93
N LEU A 4 -4.17 -24.26 -5.05
CA LEU A 4 -2.92 -23.50 -5.05
C LEU A 4 -3.07 -22.16 -4.33
N ILE A 5 -4.18 -21.44 -4.56
CA ILE A 5 -4.47 -20.18 -3.87
C ILE A 5 -4.65 -20.43 -2.37
N ASP A 6 -5.40 -21.45 -1.99
CA ASP A 6 -5.64 -21.75 -0.57
C ASP A 6 -4.35 -22.13 0.16
N ALA A 7 -3.51 -22.96 -0.46
CA ALA A 7 -2.20 -23.31 0.07
C ALA A 7 -1.29 -22.08 0.19
N HIS A 8 -1.32 -21.19 -0.81
CA HIS A 8 -0.54 -19.94 -0.78
C HIS A 8 -1.02 -19.00 0.34
N CYS A 9 -2.32 -18.80 0.48
CA CYS A 9 -2.90 -18.01 1.57
C CYS A 9 -2.58 -18.60 2.94
N HIS A 10 -2.66 -19.93 3.09
CA HIS A 10 -2.30 -20.60 4.33
C HIS A 10 -0.82 -20.38 4.67
N PHE A 11 0.09 -20.58 3.71
CA PHE A 11 1.52 -20.35 3.89
C PHE A 11 1.81 -18.91 4.32
N ILE A 12 1.25 -17.91 3.62
CA ILE A 12 1.44 -16.49 3.96
C ILE A 12 0.97 -16.19 5.38
N ARG A 13 -0.25 -16.64 5.75
CA ARG A 13 -0.79 -16.39 7.09
C ARG A 13 0.08 -17.03 8.18
N SER A 14 0.57 -18.24 7.95
CA SER A 14 1.41 -18.99 8.88
C SER A 14 2.83 -18.44 9.00
N THR A 15 3.35 -17.80 7.94
CA THR A 15 4.74 -17.30 7.89
C THR A 15 4.84 -15.77 7.91
N ARG A 16 3.74 -15.04 8.14
CA ARG A 16 3.65 -13.58 7.97
C ARG A 16 4.71 -12.75 8.71
N ALA A 17 5.21 -13.24 9.85
CA ALA A 17 6.26 -12.58 10.63
C ALA A 17 7.68 -12.78 10.05
N LEU A 18 7.85 -13.73 9.12
CA LEU A 18 9.11 -14.13 8.50
C LEU A 18 9.15 -13.83 7.00
N ALA A 19 7.99 -13.84 6.33
CA ALA A 19 7.88 -13.64 4.89
C ALA A 19 8.06 -12.15 4.51
N ALA A 20 8.72 -11.91 3.38
CA ALA A 20 8.89 -10.57 2.86
C ALA A 20 7.65 -10.12 2.09
N TRP A 21 7.02 -9.00 2.49
CA TRP A 21 5.79 -8.48 1.88
C TRP A 21 6.05 -7.40 0.81
N GLY A 22 7.31 -7.25 0.40
CA GLY A 22 7.77 -6.10 -0.36
C GLY A 22 7.06 -5.90 -1.70
N THR A 23 6.81 -6.98 -2.44
CA THR A 23 6.15 -6.91 -3.75
C THR A 23 4.68 -6.47 -3.62
N THR A 24 3.93 -7.04 -2.67
CA THR A 24 2.53 -6.66 -2.43
C THR A 24 2.42 -5.19 -2.08
N LEU A 25 3.27 -4.71 -1.15
CA LEU A 25 3.27 -3.30 -0.77
C LEU A 25 3.72 -2.39 -1.92
N ASN A 26 4.71 -2.82 -2.72
CA ASN A 26 5.15 -2.05 -3.87
C ASN A 26 4.03 -1.87 -4.91
N VAL A 27 3.29 -2.95 -5.22
CA VAL A 27 2.12 -2.87 -6.10
C VAL A 27 1.04 -1.97 -5.51
N ALA A 28 0.77 -2.11 -4.21
CA ALA A 28 -0.21 -1.27 -3.51
C ALA A 28 0.13 0.22 -3.61
N VAL A 29 1.39 0.60 -3.35
CA VAL A 29 1.85 2.00 -3.40
C VAL A 29 1.82 2.54 -4.83
N HIS A 30 2.18 1.71 -5.82
CA HIS A 30 2.08 2.08 -7.23
C HIS A 30 0.62 2.28 -7.67
N TYR A 31 -0.29 1.41 -7.23
CA TYR A 31 -1.71 1.53 -7.56
C TYR A 31 -2.33 2.76 -6.88
N LEU A 32 -2.02 3.00 -5.61
CA LEU A 32 -2.45 4.22 -4.90
C LEU A 32 -2.03 5.49 -5.65
N ALA A 33 -0.84 5.50 -6.26
CA ALA A 33 -0.35 6.63 -7.05
C ALA A 33 -1.12 6.89 -8.35
N THR A 34 -2.00 5.98 -8.77
CA THR A 34 -2.86 6.17 -9.95
C THR A 34 -4.20 6.83 -9.61
N LEU A 35 -4.55 6.94 -8.33
CA LEU A 35 -5.82 7.52 -7.89
C LEU A 35 -5.76 9.06 -7.88
N PRO A 36 -6.94 9.73 -7.97
CA PRO A 36 -7.04 11.18 -7.82
C PRO A 36 -6.47 11.67 -6.49
N ALA A 37 -5.69 12.75 -6.52
CA ALA A 37 -4.94 13.24 -5.36
C ALA A 37 -5.85 13.72 -4.23
N ASP A 38 -7.01 14.29 -4.56
CA ASP A 38 -8.05 14.72 -3.62
C ASP A 38 -8.67 13.52 -2.89
N GLU A 39 -9.03 12.45 -3.60
CA GLU A 39 -9.52 11.20 -3.01
C GLU A 39 -8.48 10.58 -2.07
N VAL A 40 -7.22 10.52 -2.51
CA VAL A 40 -6.12 10.04 -1.68
C VAL A 40 -5.95 10.90 -0.43
N THR A 41 -6.07 12.22 -0.55
CA THR A 41 -5.92 13.15 0.59
C THR A 41 -7.00 12.94 1.64
N VAL A 42 -8.25 12.80 1.22
CA VAL A 42 -9.37 12.50 2.12
C VAL A 42 -9.13 11.15 2.81
N ALA A 43 -8.83 10.11 2.06
CA ALA A 43 -8.63 8.77 2.61
C ALA A 43 -7.42 8.69 3.56
N LEU A 44 -6.32 9.38 3.22
CA LEU A 44 -5.10 9.40 4.02
C LEU A 44 -5.32 10.06 5.39
N SER A 45 -6.21 11.06 5.46
CA SER A 45 -6.57 11.71 6.72
C SER A 45 -7.36 10.83 7.70
N ALA A 46 -7.99 9.76 7.21
CA ALA A 46 -8.74 8.80 8.03
C ALA A 46 -7.87 7.65 8.56
N VAL A 47 -6.64 7.50 8.06
CA VAL A 47 -5.76 6.39 8.47
C VAL A 47 -5.35 6.46 9.95
N PRO A 48 -4.96 7.63 10.52
CA PRO A 48 -4.60 7.71 11.94
C PRO A 48 -5.71 7.26 12.90
N SER A 49 -6.98 7.44 12.51
CA SER A 49 -8.15 7.03 13.31
C SER A 49 -8.63 5.60 13.01
N SER A 50 -7.96 4.86 12.13
CA SER A 50 -8.36 3.49 11.74
C SER A 50 -8.19 2.43 12.83
N GLY A 51 -7.53 2.75 13.94
CA GLY A 51 -7.22 1.78 15.01
C GLY A 51 -6.14 0.76 14.62
N LEU A 52 -5.50 0.93 13.45
CA LEU A 52 -4.38 0.11 13.01
C LEU A 52 -3.12 0.53 13.77
N ILE A 53 -2.90 -0.15 14.89
CA ILE A 53 -1.73 -0.03 15.76
C ILE A 53 -0.90 -1.32 15.68
N GLY A 54 0.43 -1.20 15.73
CA GLY A 54 1.31 -2.35 15.74
C GLY A 54 2.79 -1.96 15.69
N ASP A 55 3.62 -2.77 16.31
CA ASP A 55 5.08 -2.66 16.37
C ASP A 55 5.77 -3.77 15.56
N GLN A 56 5.01 -4.52 14.75
CA GLN A 56 5.55 -5.61 13.96
C GLN A 56 6.39 -5.08 12.80
N TYR A 57 7.64 -5.50 12.79
CA TYR A 57 8.58 -5.24 11.71
C TYR A 57 8.50 -6.38 10.70
N HIS A 58 7.90 -6.10 9.54
CA HIS A 58 7.95 -7.02 8.40
C HIS A 58 9.15 -6.66 7.53
N PHE A 59 9.89 -7.68 7.09
CA PHE A 59 10.97 -7.48 6.13
C PHE A 59 10.37 -7.07 4.78
N LEU A 60 10.55 -5.82 4.39
CA LEU A 60 10.09 -5.32 3.11
C LEU A 60 11.16 -5.66 2.06
N GLY A 61 11.00 -6.79 1.37
CA GLY A 61 11.75 -7.10 0.15
C GLY A 61 11.37 -6.18 -1.03
N ALA A 62 11.09 -4.90 -0.76
CA ALA A 62 10.63 -3.91 -1.72
C ALA A 62 11.82 -3.10 -2.25
N PRO A 63 11.75 -2.58 -3.49
CA PRO A 63 12.78 -1.70 -4.02
C PRO A 63 12.82 -0.38 -3.24
N ALA A 64 14.01 0.19 -3.06
CA ALA A 64 14.20 1.46 -2.34
C ALA A 64 13.43 2.63 -2.97
N SER A 65 13.12 2.56 -4.27
CA SER A 65 12.30 3.53 -5.00
C SER A 65 10.84 3.60 -4.50
N MET A 66 10.34 2.56 -3.82
CA MET A 66 9.00 2.56 -3.23
C MET A 66 8.83 3.69 -2.20
N ASN A 67 9.82 3.88 -1.32
CA ASN A 67 9.79 4.96 -0.33
C ASN A 67 9.76 6.34 -0.99
N GLN A 68 10.47 6.50 -2.12
CA GLN A 68 10.46 7.75 -2.88
C GLN A 68 9.07 8.02 -3.49
N ARG A 69 8.38 6.99 -3.99
CA ARG A 69 7.02 7.11 -4.52
C ARG A 69 6.02 7.46 -3.41
N ALA A 70 6.11 6.80 -2.26
CA ALA A 70 5.27 7.10 -1.11
C ALA A 70 5.47 8.55 -0.61
N ALA A 71 6.71 9.03 -0.59
CA ALA A 71 7.01 10.43 -0.27
C ALA A 71 6.40 11.42 -1.28
N LYS A 72 6.39 11.07 -2.59
CA LYS A 72 5.71 11.88 -3.61
C LYS A 72 4.20 11.93 -3.40
N ILE A 73 3.57 10.82 -3.02
CA ILE A 73 2.13 10.78 -2.68
C ILE A 73 1.83 11.75 -1.53
N ILE A 74 2.64 11.74 -0.47
CA ILE A 74 2.49 12.69 0.65
C ILE A 74 2.60 14.13 0.16
N LYS A 75 3.63 14.44 -0.63
CA LYS A 75 3.84 15.79 -1.18
C LYS A 75 2.65 16.25 -2.02
N SER A 76 2.13 15.38 -2.88
CA SER A 76 0.96 15.68 -3.71
C SER A 76 -0.30 15.91 -2.87
N ALA A 77 -0.52 15.08 -1.84
CA ALA A 77 -1.67 15.23 -0.94
C ALA A 77 -1.58 16.52 -0.11
N MET A 78 -0.39 16.90 0.35
CA MET A 78 -0.17 18.15 1.07
C MET A 78 -0.43 19.38 0.22
N ASN A 79 -0.03 19.37 -1.06
CA ASN A 79 -0.32 20.49 -1.97
C ASN A 79 -1.82 20.70 -2.21
N ALA A 80 -2.67 19.73 -1.87
CA ALA A 80 -4.12 19.82 -2.03
C ALA A 80 -4.84 20.37 -0.77
N THR A 81 -4.16 20.58 0.37
CA THR A 81 -4.79 21.04 1.63
C THR A 81 -3.87 21.91 2.47
N GLU A 82 -4.36 23.06 2.96
CA GLU A 82 -3.53 24.05 3.68
C GLU A 82 -3.29 23.78 5.18
N ASP A 83 -4.01 22.86 5.84
CA ASP A 83 -3.94 22.78 7.31
C ASP A 83 -4.23 21.39 7.92
N ARG A 84 -3.36 20.41 7.66
CA ARG A 84 -3.43 19.08 8.31
C ARG A 84 -2.06 18.57 8.72
N ALA A 85 -2.03 17.79 9.80
CA ALA A 85 -0.83 17.08 10.24
C ALA A 85 -0.24 16.24 9.11
N LEU A 86 1.09 16.29 8.95
CA LEU A 86 1.81 15.58 7.90
C LEU A 86 1.57 14.06 8.00
N PRO A 87 1.01 13.42 6.97
CA PRO A 87 0.92 11.97 6.93
C PRO A 87 2.31 11.35 6.90
N GLU A 88 2.62 10.49 7.85
CA GLU A 88 3.85 9.69 7.80
C GLU A 88 3.75 8.57 6.75
N LEU A 89 4.91 8.04 6.32
CA LEU A 89 5.01 6.96 5.33
C LEU A 89 4.15 5.74 5.68
N ARG A 90 4.05 5.39 6.97
CA ARG A 90 3.21 4.27 7.42
C ARG A 90 1.74 4.45 7.05
N HIS A 91 1.22 5.68 7.06
CA HIS A 91 -0.16 5.94 6.70
C HIS A 91 -0.40 5.71 5.21
N VAL A 92 0.57 6.06 4.36
CA VAL A 92 0.52 5.77 2.92
C VAL A 92 0.51 4.26 2.66
N TYR A 93 1.34 3.50 3.39
CA TYR A 93 1.40 2.05 3.23
C TYR A 93 0.11 1.35 3.64
N ILE A 94 -0.47 1.78 4.76
CA ILE A 94 -1.76 1.27 5.21
C ILE A 94 -2.86 1.59 4.18
N LEU A 95 -2.95 2.85 3.75
CA LEU A 95 -3.94 3.27 2.75
C LEU A 95 -3.78 2.50 1.44
N ALA A 96 -2.54 2.33 0.98
CA ALA A 96 -2.23 1.60 -0.24
C ALA A 96 -2.76 0.16 -0.18
N LEU A 97 -2.57 -0.54 0.93
CA LEU A 97 -3.07 -1.91 1.11
C LEU A 97 -4.60 -1.95 1.17
N GLN A 98 -5.23 -1.00 1.86
CA GLN A 98 -6.69 -0.91 1.93
C GLN A 98 -7.31 -0.69 0.55
N VAL A 99 -6.73 0.23 -0.23
CA VAL A 99 -7.15 0.52 -1.60
C VAL A 99 -6.91 -0.67 -2.52
N LEU A 100 -5.78 -1.37 -2.40
CA LEU A 100 -5.47 -2.58 -3.17
C LEU A 100 -6.52 -3.68 -2.92
N LEU A 101 -6.98 -3.85 -1.67
CA LEU A 101 -7.99 -4.85 -1.32
C LEU A 101 -9.36 -4.57 -1.94
N ALA A 102 -9.69 -3.30 -2.20
CA ALA A 102 -10.94 -2.90 -2.82
C ALA A 102 -10.87 -2.81 -4.35
N ALA A 103 -9.69 -2.96 -4.94
CA ALA A 103 -9.45 -2.75 -6.36
C ALA A 103 -9.92 -3.90 -7.25
N GLU A 104 -10.33 -3.58 -8.48
CA GLU A 104 -10.56 -4.60 -9.50
C GLU A 104 -9.25 -5.30 -9.91
N ALA A 105 -9.31 -6.61 -10.09
CA ALA A 105 -8.15 -7.43 -10.46
C ALA A 105 -7.50 -6.99 -11.79
N SER A 106 -8.30 -6.46 -12.72
CA SER A 106 -7.85 -5.90 -14.01
C SER A 106 -6.91 -4.70 -13.81
N SER A 107 -7.28 -3.77 -12.94
CA SER A 107 -6.50 -2.58 -12.58
C SER A 107 -5.19 -2.96 -11.88
N ILE A 108 -5.24 -3.92 -10.96
CA ILE A 108 -4.03 -4.41 -10.27
C ILE A 108 -3.09 -5.12 -11.22
N SER A 109 -3.63 -5.96 -12.11
CA SER A 109 -2.83 -6.68 -13.11
C SER A 109 -2.10 -5.73 -14.07
N LYS A 110 -2.72 -4.60 -14.41
CA LYS A 110 -2.09 -3.55 -15.21
C LYS A 110 -0.89 -2.95 -14.47
N VAL A 111 -1.08 -2.51 -13.23
CA VAL A 111 -0.01 -1.91 -12.42
C VAL A 111 1.11 -2.91 -12.13
N TYR A 112 0.80 -4.17 -11.84
CA TYR A 112 1.81 -5.19 -11.61
C TYR A 112 2.71 -5.40 -12.83
N ARG A 113 2.12 -5.42 -14.04
CA ARG A 113 2.88 -5.51 -15.29
C ARG A 113 3.84 -4.36 -15.48
N GLU A 114 3.44 -3.13 -15.13
CA GLU A 114 4.32 -1.94 -15.20
C GLU A 114 5.47 -1.96 -14.18
N ILE A 115 5.45 -2.85 -13.18
CA ILE A 115 6.49 -2.98 -12.16
C ILE A 115 7.51 -4.06 -12.54
N ILE A 116 7.05 -5.15 -13.16
CA ILE A 116 7.89 -6.31 -13.50
C ILE A 116 8.49 -6.24 -14.91
N LEU A 117 7.93 -5.39 -15.80
CA LEU A 117 8.40 -5.14 -17.16
C LEU A 117 9.06 -3.76 -17.24
#